data_AF-A0A4Q6FQM1-F1
#
_entry.id   AF-A0A4Q6FQM1-F1
#
_cell.length_a   1.000
_cell.length_b   1.000
_cell.length_c   1.000
_cell.angle_alpha   90.00
_cell.angle_beta   90.00
_cell.angle_gamma   90.00
#
_symmetry.space_group_name_H-M   'P 1'
#
loop_
_entity.id
_entity.type
_entity.pdbx_description
1 polymer ?
#
loop_
_entity_poly.entity_id
_entity_poly.type
_entity_poly.pdbx_seq_one_letter_code
_entity_poly.pdbx_strand_id
1 'polypeptide(L)'
;MIRYVLIGACLLTGCKTVANRSSTKSLVESRDRTLIAKMTVDVSRGEPISLIVDTVTDRPSGDARLFVRQLTVKVSQVDSYDLCTRPMLGVETNGEQGKVPYFLFYHEEGSRTYIFQNTNKSIPTSFRELLFTFDKGSNKDWASQCNITVVADGFWSAVGDIGYDVVSDDPKRDAAIREFGSSLDHRISHYMWHTSRGAWPSLQGQVEVAKAKNSGPSASENARKRLALLEKSIEQYRSSGWEPPRYFRATEKETAASGAGEDFLFMHRQMLNRLSAYLEDRALPMIPAWKTLPKPDDEQYPVGPKGSAELGGVKSTEYFYATQSILEKAYQSRTVDLDALAKDLHAYRMRTKADNQNPTLAEARAEVEQLMEPIPGLKYIGLKGLSLSDYGHLLEMTIHDGLHARYAFNGAARPADADPLDRSMWTKEWIKAYGDTSYDWLTDTFSSHVHPWFYRIHGWVDNRINDWLAANDYRSIGSKAECAQAVQPCYVWLSDSRYVNKGSDEPWEGPVVAESSTPSGTMSLHAHKAPVFTPDVVEATKGLRAPYATFSRTLVNPKLVH
;
A
#
# COMPACT_ATOMS: atom_id res chain seq x y z
N MET A 1 37.50 34.68 -37.10
CA MET A 1 36.94 35.42 -35.95
C MET A 1 35.69 34.62 -35.52
N ILE A 2 35.67 33.73 -34.51
CA ILE A 2 35.91 33.86 -33.04
C ILE A 2 35.19 35.10 -32.47
N ARG A 3 34.36 35.14 -31.40
CA ARG A 3 33.69 34.27 -30.39
C ARG A 3 32.65 35.21 -29.67
N TYR A 4 31.54 34.82 -29.02
CA TYR A 4 31.40 34.16 -27.71
C TYR A 4 29.94 33.73 -27.37
N VAL A 5 29.84 32.90 -26.32
CA VAL A 5 28.76 32.09 -25.71
C VAL A 5 28.41 32.61 -24.29
N LEU A 6 27.21 32.31 -23.74
CA LEU A 6 26.88 31.89 -22.33
C LEU A 6 25.34 31.65 -22.21
N ILE A 7 24.82 30.41 -22.17
CA ILE A 7 24.60 29.41 -21.08
C ILE A 7 23.51 29.78 -20.04
N GLY A 8 22.52 28.88 -19.93
CA GLY A 8 21.49 28.85 -18.87
C GLY A 8 20.52 27.66 -18.96
N ALA A 9 21.04 26.42 -18.92
CA ALA A 9 20.43 25.12 -18.55
C ALA A 9 18.97 24.79 -18.94
N CYS A 10 18.81 24.14 -20.10
CA CYS A 10 17.92 22.97 -20.24
C CYS A 10 18.67 21.74 -19.70
N LEU A 11 18.08 21.02 -18.74
CA LEU A 11 18.46 19.63 -18.47
C LEU A 11 17.21 18.75 -18.35
N LEU A 12 17.00 18.00 -19.44
CA LEU A 12 16.49 16.62 -19.50
C LEU A 12 14.96 16.38 -19.36
N THR A 13 14.19 16.77 -20.38
CA THR A 13 13.44 15.89 -21.32
C THR A 13 12.40 16.74 -22.07
N GLY A 14 12.38 16.61 -23.41
CA GLY A 14 11.89 17.65 -24.31
C GLY A 14 10.37 17.74 -24.46
N CYS A 15 9.83 18.95 -24.34
CA CYS A 15 8.58 19.32 -25.01
C CYS A 15 8.93 19.88 -26.40
N LYS A 16 8.53 19.22 -27.48
CA LYS A 16 8.45 19.85 -28.81
C LYS A 16 7.01 20.31 -29.05
N THR A 17 6.79 21.61 -29.09
CA THR A 17 5.53 22.19 -29.56
C THR A 17 5.53 22.29 -31.07
N VAL A 18 4.60 21.62 -31.76
CA VAL A 18 4.27 21.92 -33.16
C VAL A 18 3.30 23.10 -33.17
N ALA A 19 3.55 24.10 -34.00
CA ALA A 19 2.68 25.27 -34.17
C ALA A 19 2.23 25.41 -35.62
N ASN A 20 0.95 25.71 -35.82
CA ASN A 20 0.51 26.51 -36.95
C ASN A 20 0.43 27.99 -36.49
N ARG A 21 0.63 28.93 -37.42
CA ARG A 21 1.08 30.32 -37.18
C ARG A 21 0.20 31.18 -36.23
N SER A 22 0.87 32.13 -35.55
CA SER A 22 0.41 33.29 -34.74
C SER A 22 -0.18 33.08 -33.34
N SER A 23 0.58 32.48 -32.42
CA SER A 23 0.31 32.55 -30.97
C SER A 23 1.58 32.92 -30.18
N THR A 24 1.50 33.84 -29.22
CA THR A 24 2.56 34.09 -28.24
C THR A 24 2.31 33.21 -27.01
N LYS A 25 3.26 32.33 -26.68
CA LYS A 25 3.18 31.42 -25.52
C LYS A 25 4.22 31.82 -24.48
N SER A 26 3.83 31.91 -23.21
CA SER A 26 4.77 31.93 -22.08
C SER A 26 4.42 30.82 -21.09
N LEU A 27 5.38 29.94 -20.84
CA LEU A 27 5.31 29.00 -19.72
C LEU A 27 5.64 29.80 -18.46
N VAL A 28 4.73 29.88 -17.49
CA VAL A 28 4.91 30.82 -16.36
C VAL A 28 5.69 30.19 -15.20
N GLU A 29 5.59 28.89 -14.95
CA GLU A 29 6.48 28.17 -14.01
C GLU A 29 6.16 26.67 -14.03
N SER A 30 7.15 25.82 -13.78
CA SER A 30 6.92 24.43 -13.37
C SER A 30 7.53 24.20 -11.99
N ARG A 31 6.71 24.25 -10.95
CA ARG A 31 7.02 23.69 -9.63
C ARG A 31 5.85 22.79 -9.22
N ASP A 32 6.17 21.63 -8.66
CA ASP A 32 5.19 20.68 -8.07
C ASP A 32 4.12 20.10 -9.00
N ARG A 33 4.51 19.58 -10.18
CA ARG A 33 3.61 18.84 -11.12
C ARG A 33 2.33 19.60 -11.55
N THR A 34 2.29 20.92 -11.29
CA THR A 34 1.20 21.81 -11.68
C THR A 34 1.64 22.54 -12.94
N LEU A 35 0.88 22.40 -14.03
CA LEU A 35 1.16 23.11 -15.27
C LEU A 35 0.25 24.33 -15.35
N ILE A 36 0.80 25.53 -15.16
CA ILE A 36 0.07 26.77 -15.45
C ILE A 36 0.39 27.16 -16.89
N ALA A 37 -0.40 26.63 -17.83
CA ALA A 37 -0.34 27.07 -19.21
C ALA A 37 -1.18 28.35 -19.37
N LYS A 38 -0.52 29.49 -19.61
CA LYS A 38 -1.18 30.72 -20.02
C LYS A 38 -1.04 30.84 -21.54
N MET A 39 -2.15 30.65 -22.25
CA MET A 39 -2.18 30.83 -23.71
C MET A 39 -3.05 32.04 -24.05
N THR A 40 -2.47 32.97 -24.81
CA THR A 40 -3.19 34.08 -25.41
C THR A 40 -3.32 33.78 -26.90
N VAL A 41 -4.56 33.70 -27.40
CA VAL A 41 -4.83 33.44 -28.83
C VAL A 41 -5.38 34.70 -29.46
N ASP A 42 -4.73 35.16 -30.54
CA ASP A 42 -5.25 36.21 -31.41
C ASP A 42 -6.21 35.55 -32.40
N VAL A 43 -7.50 35.91 -32.33
CA VAL A 43 -8.59 35.23 -33.06
C VAL A 43 -8.91 35.91 -34.40
N SER A 44 -8.09 36.86 -34.85
CA SER A 44 -8.37 37.74 -35.99
C SER A 44 -8.68 37.08 -37.36
N ARG A 45 -8.62 35.75 -37.48
CA ARG A 45 -8.79 35.05 -38.78
C ARG A 45 -9.89 33.99 -38.87
N GLY A 46 -10.73 33.83 -37.84
CA GLY A 46 -12.01 33.12 -37.98
C GLY A 46 -11.92 31.61 -38.27
N GLU A 47 -10.83 30.94 -37.87
CA GLU A 47 -10.75 29.48 -37.86
C GLU A 47 -11.11 28.90 -36.48
N PRO A 48 -11.64 27.65 -36.41
CA PRO A 48 -11.85 26.96 -35.14
C PRO A 48 -10.55 26.90 -34.34
N ILE A 49 -10.59 27.29 -33.06
CA ILE A 49 -9.43 27.16 -32.17
C ILE A 49 -9.47 25.78 -31.52
N SER A 50 -8.71 24.84 -32.07
CA SER A 50 -8.48 23.55 -31.41
C SER A 50 -7.33 23.70 -30.40
N LEU A 51 -7.63 23.48 -29.12
CA LEU A 51 -6.60 23.39 -28.08
C LEU A 51 -6.19 21.92 -27.91
N ILE A 52 -5.22 21.48 -28.70
CA ILE A 52 -4.65 20.13 -28.55
C ILE A 52 -3.56 20.20 -27.50
N VAL A 53 -3.82 19.65 -26.31
CA VAL A 53 -2.79 19.40 -25.30
C VAL A 53 -2.16 18.05 -25.63
N ASP A 54 -1.22 18.06 -26.56
CA ASP A 54 -0.50 16.85 -26.96
C ASP A 54 0.65 16.60 -25.97
N THR A 55 0.54 15.56 -25.14
CA THR A 55 1.65 15.09 -24.32
C THR A 55 2.59 14.29 -25.20
N VAL A 56 3.51 14.97 -25.89
CA VAL A 56 4.54 14.29 -26.68
C VAL A 56 5.62 13.79 -25.73
N THR A 57 5.50 12.54 -25.29
CA THR A 57 6.63 11.78 -24.74
C THR A 57 7.40 11.17 -25.90
N ASP A 58 8.72 11.37 -25.99
CA ASP A 58 9.60 10.79 -27.03
C ASP A 58 9.71 9.23 -26.98
N ARG A 59 8.77 8.54 -26.33
CA ARG A 59 8.71 7.06 -26.26
C ARG A 59 7.32 6.53 -26.64
N PRO A 60 7.21 5.40 -27.37
CA PRO A 60 5.96 4.94 -27.98
C PRO A 60 4.95 4.25 -27.04
N SER A 61 5.01 4.49 -25.73
CA SER A 61 4.12 3.88 -24.73
C SER A 61 3.90 4.90 -23.61
N GLY A 62 2.73 5.34 -23.19
CA GLY A 62 1.32 5.17 -23.54
C GLY A 62 0.55 6.00 -22.49
N ASP A 63 -0.54 6.65 -22.88
CA ASP A 63 -1.57 7.32 -22.05
C ASP A 63 -1.12 8.20 -20.86
N ALA A 64 -0.54 9.37 -21.15
CA ALA A 64 -0.62 10.48 -20.20
C ALA A 64 -2.07 11.02 -20.15
N ARG A 65 -2.61 11.25 -18.94
CA ARG A 65 -3.97 11.78 -18.73
C ARG A 65 -3.92 13.14 -18.05
N LEU A 66 -4.66 14.10 -18.60
CA LEU A 66 -4.83 15.43 -18.03
C LEU A 66 -6.04 15.43 -17.08
N PHE A 67 -5.83 15.82 -15.82
CA PHE A 67 -6.91 16.01 -14.84
C PHE A 67 -7.13 17.50 -14.60
N VAL A 68 -8.16 18.05 -15.23
CA VAL A 68 -8.51 19.47 -15.08
C VAL A 68 -9.36 19.64 -13.83
N ARG A 69 -8.83 20.34 -12.82
CA ARG A 69 -9.53 20.60 -11.55
C ARG A 69 -10.46 21.81 -11.66
N GLN A 70 -10.01 22.83 -12.37
CA GLN A 70 -10.74 24.06 -12.62
C GLN A 70 -10.33 24.61 -13.99
N LEU A 71 -11.31 25.01 -14.80
CA LEU A 71 -11.06 25.67 -16.07
C LEU A 71 -11.65 27.07 -16.02
N THR A 72 -10.85 28.09 -16.29
CA THR A 72 -11.31 29.48 -16.33
C THR A 72 -11.13 30.00 -17.74
N VAL A 73 -12.23 30.35 -18.41
CA VAL A 73 -12.16 31.02 -19.71
C VAL A 73 -12.53 32.47 -19.50
N LYS A 74 -11.55 33.36 -19.65
CA LYS A 74 -11.75 34.80 -19.58
C LYS A 74 -11.86 35.35 -21.00
N VAL A 75 -12.95 36.05 -21.28
CA VAL A 75 -13.13 36.75 -22.56
C VAL A 75 -13.03 38.24 -22.28
N SER A 76 -11.95 38.89 -22.69
CA SER A 76 -11.80 40.34 -22.57
C SER A 76 -12.02 41.01 -23.92
N GLN A 77 -12.68 42.16 -23.93
CA GLN A 77 -12.96 42.89 -25.16
C GLN A 77 -11.82 43.83 -25.51
N VAL A 78 -11.61 44.08 -26.80
CA VAL A 78 -10.58 44.99 -27.29
C VAL A 78 -11.14 46.43 -27.44
N ASP A 79 -12.44 46.60 -27.76
CA ASP A 79 -13.09 47.91 -27.99
C ASP A 79 -14.49 48.08 -27.36
N SER A 80 -15.05 49.31 -27.40
CA SER A 80 -16.16 49.81 -26.56
C SER A 80 -17.61 49.42 -26.91
N TYR A 81 -17.84 48.52 -27.88
CA TYR A 81 -19.21 48.12 -28.29
C TYR A 81 -19.55 46.70 -27.84
N ASP A 82 -20.54 46.49 -26.95
CA ASP A 82 -20.93 45.17 -26.40
C ASP A 82 -21.38 44.14 -27.47
N LEU A 83 -20.41 43.42 -28.06
CA LEU A 83 -20.63 42.39 -29.08
C LEU A 83 -20.20 40.98 -28.62
N CYS A 84 -19.43 40.85 -27.55
CA CYS A 84 -18.95 39.55 -27.04
C CYS A 84 -19.98 38.92 -26.07
N THR A 85 -21.17 38.54 -26.53
CA THR A 85 -22.18 37.86 -25.69
C THR A 85 -22.29 36.36 -25.98
N ARG A 86 -22.10 35.55 -24.93
CA ARG A 86 -22.33 34.10 -24.78
C ARG A 86 -21.64 33.18 -25.83
N PRO A 87 -20.47 32.60 -25.51
CA PRO A 87 -20.00 31.42 -26.24
C PRO A 87 -20.93 30.23 -25.93
N MET A 88 -21.47 29.56 -26.95
CA MET A 88 -21.98 28.20 -26.79
C MET A 88 -20.77 27.27 -26.85
N LEU A 89 -20.50 26.57 -25.74
CA LEU A 89 -19.37 25.65 -25.61
C LEU A 89 -19.89 24.22 -25.82
N GLY A 90 -19.45 23.56 -26.88
CA GLY A 90 -19.59 22.11 -27.06
C GLY A 90 -18.34 21.41 -26.52
N VAL A 91 -18.51 20.37 -25.69
CA VAL A 91 -17.42 19.48 -25.28
C VAL A 91 -17.65 18.14 -25.96
N GLU A 92 -16.82 17.80 -26.94
CA GLU A 92 -16.80 16.45 -27.52
C GLU A 92 -15.70 15.62 -26.86
N THR A 93 -16.07 14.44 -26.36
CA THR A 93 -15.13 13.43 -25.87
C THR A 93 -15.09 12.27 -26.87
N ASN A 94 -13.93 12.04 -27.50
CA ASN A 94 -13.75 10.89 -28.38
C ASN A 94 -13.81 9.57 -27.56
N GLY A 95 -14.98 8.91 -27.52
CA GLY A 95 -15.03 7.44 -27.49
C GLY A 95 -15.81 6.73 -26.38
N GLU A 96 -16.25 7.36 -25.29
CA GLU A 96 -17.15 6.72 -24.32
C GLU A 96 -18.30 7.66 -23.97
N GLN A 97 -19.54 7.23 -24.24
CA GLN A 97 -20.76 7.94 -23.82
C GLN A 97 -20.94 7.84 -22.29
N GLY A 98 -20.02 8.43 -21.53
CA GLY A 98 -20.18 8.74 -20.12
C GLY A 98 -20.81 10.13 -19.99
N LYS A 99 -21.85 10.26 -19.17
CA LYS A 99 -22.53 11.54 -18.89
C LYS A 99 -21.51 12.65 -18.64
N VAL A 100 -21.53 13.69 -19.47
CA VAL A 100 -20.78 14.93 -19.25
C VAL A 100 -21.15 15.46 -17.86
N PRO A 101 -20.19 15.73 -16.95
CA PRO A 101 -20.52 16.32 -15.67
C PRO A 101 -21.23 17.66 -15.90
N TYR A 102 -22.33 17.90 -15.17
CA TYR A 102 -23.03 19.17 -15.21
C TYR A 102 -22.07 20.28 -14.78
N PHE A 103 -21.69 21.15 -15.71
CA PHE A 103 -20.97 22.37 -15.38
C PHE A 103 -21.99 23.46 -15.04
N LEU A 104 -21.89 24.04 -13.83
CA LEU A 104 -22.70 25.20 -13.46
C LEU A 104 -22.02 26.47 -13.98
N PHE A 105 -22.80 27.28 -14.69
CA PHE A 105 -22.36 28.58 -15.19
C PHE A 105 -22.50 29.62 -14.08
N TYR A 106 -21.38 30.08 -13.55
CA TYR A 106 -21.36 31.26 -12.70
C TYR A 106 -21.01 32.47 -13.56
N HIS A 107 -21.97 33.38 -13.70
CA HIS A 107 -21.74 34.72 -14.23
C HIS A 107 -21.74 35.68 -13.05
N GLU A 108 -20.59 36.26 -12.76
CA GLU A 108 -20.52 37.35 -11.79
C GLU A 108 -21.09 38.60 -12.46
N GLU A 109 -22.18 39.15 -11.95
CA GLU A 109 -22.80 40.37 -12.50
C GLU A 109 -21.75 41.51 -12.54
N GLY A 110 -21.46 42.01 -13.74
CA GLY A 110 -20.46 43.06 -13.97
C GLY A 110 -19.04 42.57 -14.30
N SER A 111 -18.77 41.25 -14.32
CA SER A 111 -17.47 40.69 -14.69
C SER A 111 -17.53 39.91 -16.01
N ARG A 112 -16.57 40.17 -16.92
CA ARG A 112 -16.42 39.47 -18.21
C ARG A 112 -15.67 38.14 -18.08
N THR A 113 -15.77 37.50 -16.91
CA THR A 113 -15.04 36.27 -16.57
C THR A 113 -16.04 35.12 -16.44
N TYR A 114 -15.85 34.06 -17.21
CA TYR A 114 -16.64 32.85 -17.09
C TYR A 114 -15.80 31.78 -16.37
N ILE A 115 -16.27 31.38 -15.19
CA ILE A 115 -15.58 30.36 -14.37
C ILE A 115 -16.29 29.03 -14.58
N PHE A 116 -15.56 28.03 -15.08
CA PHE A 116 -16.07 26.68 -15.25
C PHE A 116 -15.56 25.82 -14.09
N GLN A 117 -16.47 25.49 -13.18
CA GLN A 117 -16.16 24.67 -12.02
C GLN A 117 -16.92 23.35 -12.12
N ASN A 118 -16.21 22.23 -12.02
CA ASN A 118 -16.84 20.94 -11.83
C ASN A 118 -17.53 20.94 -10.46
N THR A 119 -18.85 20.79 -10.43
CA THR A 119 -19.62 20.91 -9.18
C THR A 119 -19.71 19.61 -8.38
N ASN A 120 -19.22 18.50 -8.94
CA ASN A 120 -19.07 17.26 -8.18
C ASN A 120 -17.75 17.25 -7.42
N LYS A 121 -17.84 17.38 -6.09
CA LYS A 121 -16.71 17.31 -5.15
C LYS A 121 -15.95 15.97 -5.13
N SER A 122 -16.30 14.98 -5.95
CA SER A 122 -15.88 13.59 -5.69
C SER A 122 -15.02 12.90 -6.74
N ILE A 123 -14.94 13.29 -8.02
CA ILE A 123 -14.09 12.54 -8.98
C ILE A 123 -13.54 13.45 -10.10
N PRO A 124 -12.21 13.57 -10.27
CA PRO A 124 -11.59 14.16 -11.46
C PRO A 124 -11.90 13.31 -12.71
N THR A 125 -12.53 13.90 -13.72
CA THR A 125 -12.78 13.23 -15.01
C THR A 125 -11.51 13.30 -15.87
N SER A 126 -11.06 12.19 -16.45
CA SER A 126 -9.90 12.18 -17.35
C SER A 126 -10.32 12.48 -18.78
N PHE A 127 -9.57 13.34 -19.47
CA PHE A 127 -9.81 13.68 -20.88
C PHE A 127 -8.57 13.34 -21.71
N ARG A 128 -8.78 12.81 -22.92
CA ARG A 128 -7.72 12.57 -23.91
C ARG A 128 -7.50 13.79 -24.81
N GLU A 129 -8.57 14.50 -25.11
CA GLU A 129 -8.60 15.76 -25.84
C GLU A 129 -9.73 16.62 -25.27
N LEU A 130 -9.56 17.95 -25.29
CA LEU A 130 -10.58 18.89 -24.83
C LEU A 130 -10.77 19.93 -25.93
N LEU A 131 -11.81 19.73 -26.75
CA LEU A 131 -12.11 20.62 -27.87
C LEU A 131 -12.95 21.80 -27.39
N PHE A 132 -12.56 23.01 -27.81
CA PHE A 132 -13.34 24.23 -27.60
C PHE A 132 -13.87 24.73 -28.94
N THR A 133 -15.13 24.45 -29.23
CA THR A 133 -15.80 25.05 -30.38
C THR A 133 -16.49 26.34 -29.95
N PHE A 134 -16.11 27.44 -30.59
CA PHE A 134 -16.82 28.71 -30.47
C PHE A 134 -17.75 28.82 -31.67
N ASP A 135 -19.06 28.76 -31.42
CA ASP A 135 -20.02 28.91 -32.49
C ASP A 135 -19.92 30.31 -33.08
N LYS A 136 -19.94 30.38 -34.41
CA LYS A 136 -19.85 31.65 -35.13
C LYS A 136 -21.13 32.43 -34.82
N GLY A 137 -21.06 33.35 -33.85
CA GLY A 137 -22.08 34.38 -33.71
C GLY A 137 -22.33 34.98 -35.10
N SER A 138 -23.59 35.27 -35.43
CA SER A 138 -24.04 35.69 -36.76
C SER A 138 -23.37 36.97 -37.31
N ASN A 139 -22.40 37.53 -36.59
CA ASN A 139 -21.71 38.76 -36.89
C ASN A 139 -20.23 38.50 -37.20
N LYS A 140 -19.79 38.74 -38.44
CA LYS A 140 -18.42 38.42 -38.93
C LYS A 140 -17.30 39.18 -38.22
N ASP A 141 -17.62 40.24 -37.48
CA ASP A 141 -16.66 41.13 -36.82
C ASP A 141 -16.31 40.73 -35.38
N TRP A 142 -16.89 39.65 -34.84
CA TRP A 142 -16.67 39.23 -33.46
C TRP A 142 -15.20 38.82 -33.18
N ALA A 143 -14.57 38.18 -34.16
CA ALA A 143 -13.27 37.53 -33.99
C ALA A 143 -12.10 38.53 -33.97
N SER A 144 -12.28 39.75 -34.46
CA SER A 144 -11.28 40.83 -34.42
C SER A 144 -11.39 41.74 -33.19
N GLN A 145 -12.44 41.58 -32.37
CA GLN A 145 -12.77 42.52 -31.28
C GLN A 145 -12.78 41.89 -29.88
N CYS A 146 -12.57 40.57 -29.76
CA CYS A 146 -12.54 39.84 -28.48
C CYS A 146 -11.20 39.08 -28.31
N ASN A 147 -10.55 39.25 -27.15
CA ASN A 147 -9.42 38.45 -26.69
C ASN A 147 -9.92 37.32 -25.78
N ILE A 148 -9.58 36.07 -26.11
CA ILE A 148 -9.92 34.92 -25.28
C ILE A 148 -8.66 34.43 -24.57
N THR A 149 -8.70 34.42 -23.24
CA THR A 149 -7.68 33.80 -22.40
C THR A 149 -8.28 32.56 -21.76
N VAL A 150 -7.74 31.39 -22.09
CA VAL A 150 -8.07 30.15 -21.41
C VAL A 150 -6.99 29.88 -20.36
N VAL A 151 -7.41 29.76 -19.10
CA VAL A 151 -6.56 29.35 -17.98
C VAL A 151 -7.10 28.03 -17.46
N ALA A 152 -6.38 26.94 -17.72
CA ALA A 152 -6.66 25.65 -17.11
C ALA A 152 -5.81 25.52 -15.85
N ASP A 153 -6.46 25.25 -14.72
CA ASP A 153 -5.82 24.86 -13.46
C ASP A 153 -6.12 23.37 -13.23
N GLY A 154 -5.07 22.56 -13.26
CA GLY A 154 -5.17 21.12 -13.20
C GLY A 154 -3.83 20.50 -12.85
N PHE A 155 -3.89 19.22 -12.50
CA PHE A 155 -2.69 18.41 -12.37
C PHE A 155 -2.69 17.41 -13.52
N TRP A 156 -1.52 17.12 -14.07
CA TRP A 156 -1.36 15.95 -14.91
C TRP A 156 -0.75 14.86 -14.04
N SER A 157 -1.16 13.62 -14.27
CA SER A 157 -0.42 12.47 -13.79
C SER A 157 0.03 11.74 -15.05
N ALA A 158 1.33 11.71 -15.31
CA ALA A 158 1.85 10.57 -16.03
C ALA A 158 1.63 9.38 -15.11
N VAL A 159 0.78 8.46 -15.55
CA VAL A 159 0.87 7.09 -15.08
C VAL A 159 2.17 6.58 -15.69
N GLY A 160 3.27 6.72 -14.95
CA GLY A 160 4.61 6.39 -15.42
C GLY A 160 5.58 7.55 -15.25
N ASP A 161 6.20 7.64 -14.07
CA ASP A 161 7.49 8.33 -13.85
C ASP A 161 8.00 8.19 -12.40
N ILE A 162 7.26 7.51 -11.52
CA ILE A 162 7.87 6.68 -10.48
C ILE A 162 7.79 5.26 -11.04
N GLY A 163 8.93 4.67 -11.43
CA GLY A 163 9.00 3.48 -12.29
C GLY A 163 8.21 2.26 -11.80
N TYR A 164 6.92 2.21 -12.13
CA TYR A 164 6.01 1.12 -11.82
C TYR A 164 5.21 0.76 -13.08
N ASP A 165 5.91 0.32 -14.12
CA ASP A 165 5.28 -0.18 -15.36
C ASP A 165 4.72 -1.61 -15.23
N VAL A 166 4.92 -2.31 -14.11
CA VAL A 166 4.32 -3.64 -13.89
C VAL A 166 4.08 -3.87 -12.40
N VAL A 167 2.91 -3.49 -11.87
CA VAL A 167 2.50 -3.98 -10.53
C VAL A 167 1.61 -5.21 -10.68
N SER A 168 0.81 -5.32 -11.74
CA SER A 168 0.13 -6.56 -12.10
C SER A 168 -0.29 -6.59 -13.58
N ASP A 169 -0.87 -7.72 -13.98
CA ASP A 169 -1.53 -8.00 -15.26
C ASP A 169 -2.80 -7.16 -15.52
N ASP A 170 -3.34 -6.44 -14.52
CA ASP A 170 -4.56 -5.64 -14.65
C ASP A 170 -4.47 -4.29 -13.88
N PRO A 171 -4.23 -3.18 -14.59
CA PRO A 171 -4.14 -1.84 -13.98
C PRO A 171 -5.43 -1.36 -13.31
N LYS A 172 -6.61 -1.79 -13.78
CA LYS A 172 -7.89 -1.40 -13.17
C LYS A 172 -8.06 -2.08 -11.81
N ARG A 173 -7.69 -3.36 -11.73
CA ARG A 173 -7.66 -4.11 -10.47
C ARG A 173 -6.66 -3.49 -9.49
N ASP A 174 -5.47 -3.10 -9.93
CA ASP A 174 -4.48 -2.48 -9.04
C ASP A 174 -4.95 -1.14 -8.48
N ALA A 175 -5.61 -0.31 -9.30
CA ALA A 175 -6.22 0.93 -8.82
C ALA A 175 -7.30 0.66 -7.77
N ALA A 176 -8.15 -0.35 -7.98
CA ALA A 176 -9.19 -0.75 -7.03
C ALA A 176 -8.59 -1.29 -5.72
N ILE A 177 -7.52 -2.09 -5.78
CA ILE A 177 -6.81 -2.57 -4.59
C ILE A 177 -6.23 -1.41 -3.78
N ARG A 178 -5.58 -0.46 -4.46
CA ARG A 178 -5.02 0.73 -3.81
C ARG A 178 -6.11 1.55 -3.14
N GLU A 179 -7.24 1.75 -3.81
CA GLU A 179 -8.42 2.42 -3.24
C GLU A 179 -8.88 1.70 -1.97
N PHE A 180 -9.08 0.38 -2.03
CA PHE A 180 -9.52 -0.46 -0.90
C PHE A 180 -8.59 -0.35 0.32
N GLY A 181 -7.27 -0.38 0.10
CA GLY A 181 -6.27 -0.28 1.17
C GLY A 181 -6.00 1.15 1.67
N SER A 182 -6.35 2.18 0.89
CA SER A 182 -5.86 3.53 1.16
C SER A 182 -6.58 4.28 2.28
N SER A 183 -7.74 3.79 2.73
CA SER A 183 -8.50 4.50 3.76
C SER A 183 -7.75 4.55 5.07
N LEU A 184 -7.85 5.68 5.77
CA LEU A 184 -7.11 5.89 7.00
C LEU A 184 -7.53 4.92 8.10
N ASP A 185 -8.82 4.54 8.14
CA ASP A 185 -9.31 3.55 9.10
C ASP A 185 -8.71 2.15 8.83
N HIS A 186 -8.59 1.74 7.56
CA HIS A 186 -7.96 0.47 7.21
C HIS A 186 -6.47 0.48 7.57
N ARG A 187 -5.77 1.56 7.20
CA ARG A 187 -4.35 1.74 7.49
C ARG A 187 -4.04 1.67 8.98
N ILE A 188 -4.81 2.39 9.78
CA ILE A 188 -4.65 2.39 11.24
C ILE A 188 -5.03 1.02 11.81
N SER A 189 -6.08 0.38 11.32
CA SER A 189 -6.52 -0.92 11.82
C SER A 189 -5.46 -2.00 11.60
N HIS A 190 -4.88 -2.07 10.40
CA HIS A 190 -3.79 -3.00 10.10
C HIS A 190 -2.54 -2.69 10.93
N TYR A 191 -2.14 -1.42 11.01
CA TYR A 191 -1.05 -0.98 11.88
C TYR A 191 -1.28 -1.36 13.35
N MET A 192 -2.50 -1.14 13.86
CA MET A 192 -2.87 -1.43 15.24
C MET A 192 -2.94 -2.91 15.54
N TRP A 193 -3.41 -3.73 14.61
CA TRP A 193 -3.47 -5.18 14.80
C TRP A 193 -2.07 -5.77 15.05
N HIS A 194 -1.10 -5.40 14.21
CA HIS A 194 0.29 -5.82 14.38
C HIS A 194 0.93 -5.19 15.63
N THR A 195 0.76 -3.88 15.80
CA THR A 195 1.39 -3.15 16.91
C THR A 195 0.88 -3.63 18.26
N SER A 196 -0.41 -3.93 18.40
CA SER A 196 -0.99 -4.40 19.66
C SER A 196 -0.37 -5.74 20.06
N ARG A 197 -0.31 -6.72 19.15
CA ARG A 197 0.29 -8.05 19.42
C ARG A 197 1.76 -7.97 19.85
N GLY A 198 2.53 -7.08 19.24
CA GLY A 198 3.96 -6.91 19.54
C GLY A 198 4.25 -6.05 20.77
N ALA A 199 3.48 -4.99 21.00
CA ALA A 199 3.75 -4.01 22.06
C ALA A 199 3.15 -4.41 23.42
N TRP A 200 2.09 -5.23 23.42
CA TRP A 200 1.36 -5.60 24.62
C TRP A 200 2.22 -6.15 25.78
N PRO A 201 3.19 -7.06 25.56
CA PRO A 201 4.03 -7.58 26.64
C PRO A 201 4.88 -6.51 27.29
N SER A 202 5.43 -5.61 26.47
CA SER A 202 6.26 -4.50 26.95
C SER A 202 5.43 -3.50 27.74
N LEU A 203 4.21 -3.21 27.29
CA LEU A 203 3.27 -2.37 28.02
C LEU A 203 2.91 -2.97 29.39
N GLN A 204 2.58 -4.27 29.43
CA GLN A 204 2.31 -4.99 30.69
C GLN A 204 3.54 -4.99 31.61
N GLY A 205 4.73 -5.29 31.09
CA GLY A 205 5.97 -5.29 31.86
C GLY A 205 6.29 -3.91 32.45
N GLN A 206 6.05 -2.83 31.71
CA GLN A 206 6.23 -1.47 32.22
C GLN A 206 5.25 -1.12 33.33
N VAL A 207 4.00 -1.59 33.25
CA VAL A 207 3.02 -1.44 34.34
C VAL A 207 3.52 -2.13 35.60
N GLU A 208 3.97 -3.38 35.51
CA GLU A 208 4.44 -4.13 36.69
C GLU A 208 5.69 -3.50 37.31
N VAL A 209 6.65 -3.05 36.50
CA VAL A 209 7.81 -2.28 36.98
C VAL A 209 7.37 -0.97 37.65
N ALA A 210 6.38 -0.28 37.09
CA ALA A 210 5.87 0.97 37.65
C ALA A 210 5.12 0.74 38.97
N LYS A 211 4.37 -0.35 39.11
CA LYS A 211 3.72 -0.76 40.37
C LYS A 211 4.75 -1.04 41.46
N ALA A 212 5.78 -1.83 41.16
CA ALA A 212 6.86 -2.13 42.10
C ALA A 212 7.60 -0.88 42.58
N LYS A 213 7.77 0.13 41.71
CA LYS A 213 8.36 1.43 42.10
C LYS A 213 7.43 2.30 42.96
N ASN A 214 6.11 2.08 42.88
CA ASN A 214 5.11 2.85 43.63
C ASN A 214 4.69 2.20 44.96
N SER A 215 5.09 0.96 45.24
CA SER A 215 4.69 0.25 46.47
C SER A 215 5.43 0.70 47.75
N GLY A 216 6.41 1.60 47.64
CA GLY A 216 7.16 2.14 48.78
C GLY A 216 6.63 3.48 49.30
N PRO A 217 6.79 3.80 50.60
CA PRO A 217 6.33 5.06 51.20
C PRO A 217 7.04 6.32 50.62
N SER A 218 8.17 6.14 49.92
CA SER A 218 8.96 7.19 49.28
C SER A 218 8.69 7.36 47.77
N ALA A 219 7.63 6.74 47.22
CA ALA A 219 7.32 6.86 45.80
C ALA A 219 7.15 8.32 45.37
N SER A 220 7.91 8.75 44.35
CA SER A 220 7.88 10.12 43.86
C SER A 220 6.57 10.42 43.12
N GLU A 221 6.19 11.70 43.06
CA GLU A 221 5.03 12.14 42.27
C GLU A 221 5.17 11.72 40.78
N ASN A 222 6.38 11.78 40.23
CA ASN A 222 6.66 11.34 38.86
C ASN A 222 6.43 9.83 38.67
N ALA A 223 6.79 9.01 39.66
CA ALA A 223 6.53 7.57 39.61
C ALA A 223 5.02 7.28 39.61
N ARG A 224 4.23 8.01 40.42
CA ARG A 224 2.77 7.89 40.46
C ARG A 224 2.13 8.32 39.15
N LYS A 225 2.55 9.47 38.59
CA LYS A 225 2.07 9.95 37.27
C LYS A 225 2.38 8.96 36.16
N ARG A 226 3.57 8.37 36.14
CA ARG A 226 3.94 7.36 35.13
C ARG A 226 3.09 6.10 35.24
N LEU A 227 2.85 5.60 36.45
CA LEU A 227 1.98 4.43 36.67
C LEU A 227 0.55 4.72 36.21
N ALA A 228 -0.05 5.82 36.65
CA ALA A 228 -1.41 6.22 36.26
C ALA A 228 -1.55 6.34 34.73
N LEU A 229 -0.52 6.86 34.06
CA LEU A 229 -0.52 6.99 32.60
C LEU A 229 -0.42 5.64 31.87
N LEU A 230 0.37 4.70 32.40
CA LEU A 230 0.47 3.34 31.86
C LEU A 230 -0.83 2.55 32.08
N GLU A 231 -1.45 2.67 33.25
CA GLU A 231 -2.74 2.06 33.55
C GLU A 231 -3.86 2.65 32.66
N LYS A 232 -3.86 3.97 32.46
CA LYS A 232 -4.75 4.63 31.48
C LYS A 232 -4.52 4.11 30.07
N SER A 233 -3.27 3.82 29.69
CA SER A 233 -2.96 3.26 28.37
C SER A 233 -3.58 1.87 28.21
N ILE A 234 -3.39 0.97 29.17
CA ILE A 234 -4.04 -0.36 29.18
C ILE A 234 -5.55 -0.23 29.06
N GLU A 235 -6.17 0.65 29.85
CA GLU A 235 -7.62 0.87 29.82
C GLU A 235 -8.11 1.37 28.45
N GLN A 236 -7.35 2.23 27.76
CA GLN A 236 -7.73 2.66 26.42
C GLN A 236 -7.65 1.55 25.38
N TYR A 237 -6.66 0.65 25.45
CA TYR A 237 -6.62 -0.53 24.58
C TYR A 237 -7.84 -1.43 24.85
N ARG A 238 -8.17 -1.67 26.12
CA ARG A 238 -9.34 -2.49 26.52
C ARG A 238 -10.66 -1.91 26.06
N SER A 239 -10.93 -0.67 26.45
CA SER A 239 -12.20 0.02 26.14
C SER A 239 -12.40 0.29 24.65
N SER A 240 -11.32 0.31 23.86
CA SER A 240 -11.40 0.39 22.39
C SER A 240 -11.47 -0.97 21.69
N GLY A 241 -11.38 -2.09 22.42
CA GLY A 241 -11.40 -3.44 21.87
C GLY A 241 -10.08 -3.87 21.20
N TRP A 242 -9.00 -3.12 21.41
CA TRP A 242 -7.67 -3.38 20.85
C TRP A 242 -6.72 -4.10 21.81
N GLU A 243 -7.19 -4.60 22.97
CA GLU A 243 -6.46 -5.59 23.77
C GLU A 243 -6.34 -6.90 22.96
N PRO A 244 -5.13 -7.34 22.59
CA PRO A 244 -4.97 -8.57 21.84
C PRO A 244 -5.23 -9.78 22.76
N PRO A 245 -6.10 -10.73 22.40
CA PRO A 245 -6.38 -11.90 23.23
C PRO A 245 -5.20 -12.87 23.29
N ARG A 246 -4.34 -12.85 22.26
CA ARG A 246 -3.07 -13.55 22.16
C ARG A 246 -2.04 -12.61 21.54
N TYR A 247 -0.82 -12.67 22.03
CA TYR A 247 0.23 -11.68 21.74
C TYR A 247 1.61 -12.33 21.91
N PHE A 248 2.65 -11.64 21.47
CA PHE A 248 4.02 -12.16 21.52
C PHE A 248 4.44 -12.44 22.96
N ARG A 249 5.06 -13.58 23.23
CA ARG A 249 5.45 -13.99 24.59
C ARG A 249 6.92 -13.67 24.84
N ALA A 250 7.46 -14.11 25.97
CA ALA A 250 8.86 -13.90 26.29
C ALA A 250 9.79 -14.65 25.31
N THR A 251 9.31 -15.77 24.77
CA THR A 251 9.98 -16.52 23.71
C THR A 251 9.04 -16.73 22.52
N GLU A 252 9.62 -16.81 21.32
CA GLU A 252 8.89 -17.12 20.09
C GLU A 252 8.20 -18.50 20.16
N LYS A 253 8.82 -19.47 20.86
CA LYS A 253 8.20 -20.78 21.10
C LYS A 253 6.90 -20.68 21.92
N GLU A 254 6.87 -19.82 22.93
CA GLU A 254 5.65 -19.57 23.71
C GLU A 254 4.61 -18.79 22.89
N THR A 255 5.05 -17.88 22.01
CA THR A 255 4.16 -17.20 21.05
C THR A 255 3.50 -18.23 20.14
N ALA A 256 4.29 -19.11 19.53
CA ALA A 256 3.85 -20.20 18.66
C ALA A 256 2.80 -21.09 19.35
N ALA A 257 3.05 -21.44 20.61
CA ALA A 257 2.17 -22.29 21.40
C ALA A 257 0.90 -21.59 21.94
N SER A 258 0.69 -20.29 21.71
CA SER A 258 -0.41 -19.54 22.34
C SER A 258 -1.70 -19.46 21.51
N GLY A 259 -1.68 -19.89 20.25
CA GLY A 259 -2.73 -19.62 19.27
C GLY A 259 -2.50 -18.35 18.44
N ALA A 260 -1.47 -17.56 18.74
CA ALA A 260 -1.20 -16.28 18.06
C ALA A 260 -0.89 -16.44 16.55
N GLY A 261 -0.41 -17.60 16.11
CA GLY A 261 -0.19 -17.89 14.70
C GLY A 261 -1.49 -18.14 13.93
N GLU A 262 -2.54 -18.64 14.60
CA GLU A 262 -3.87 -18.74 13.99
C GLU A 262 -4.53 -17.37 13.83
N ASP A 263 -4.31 -16.43 14.75
CA ASP A 263 -4.77 -15.05 14.57
C ASP A 263 -4.15 -14.41 13.33
N PHE A 264 -2.84 -14.65 13.10
CA PHE A 264 -2.14 -14.18 11.90
C PHE A 264 -2.77 -14.76 10.63
N LEU A 265 -2.97 -16.07 10.56
CA LEU A 265 -3.56 -16.72 9.40
C LEU A 265 -5.00 -16.27 9.16
N PHE A 266 -5.79 -16.18 10.23
CA PHE A 266 -7.19 -15.78 10.14
C PHE A 266 -7.37 -14.34 9.69
N MET A 267 -6.66 -13.38 10.31
CA MET A 267 -6.82 -11.95 9.99
C MET A 267 -6.52 -11.69 8.51
N HIS A 268 -5.43 -12.26 7.98
CA HIS A 268 -5.07 -12.09 6.57
C HIS A 268 -6.04 -12.81 5.63
N ARG A 269 -6.58 -13.97 6.01
CA ARG A 269 -7.69 -14.61 5.28
C ARG A 269 -8.91 -13.70 5.20
N GLN A 270 -9.28 -13.03 6.29
CA GLN A 270 -10.41 -12.10 6.28
C GLN A 270 -10.12 -10.87 5.39
N MET A 271 -8.89 -10.36 5.37
CA MET A 271 -8.50 -9.30 4.43
C MET A 271 -8.66 -9.75 2.97
N LEU A 272 -8.24 -10.96 2.63
CA LEU A 272 -8.40 -11.54 1.28
C LEU A 272 -9.88 -11.70 0.91
N ASN A 273 -10.71 -12.21 1.82
CA ASN A 273 -12.15 -12.38 1.60
C ASN A 273 -12.83 -11.02 1.34
N ARG A 274 -12.51 -10.00 2.15
CA ARG A 274 -13.06 -8.64 1.98
C ARG A 274 -12.60 -8.00 0.68
N LEU A 275 -11.33 -8.14 0.29
CA LEU A 275 -10.86 -7.66 -1.00
C LEU A 275 -11.58 -8.39 -2.15
N SER A 276 -11.75 -9.71 -2.05
CA SER A 276 -12.44 -10.50 -3.07
C SER A 276 -13.86 -9.99 -3.30
N ALA A 277 -14.63 -9.79 -2.22
CA ALA A 277 -15.98 -9.22 -2.31
C ALA A 277 -15.97 -7.80 -2.92
N TYR A 278 -15.03 -6.95 -2.48
CA TYR A 278 -14.87 -5.59 -3.00
C TYR A 278 -14.59 -5.52 -4.51
N LEU A 279 -13.78 -6.46 -5.02
CA LEU A 279 -13.45 -6.58 -6.44
C LEU A 279 -14.61 -7.20 -7.24
N GLU A 280 -15.31 -8.19 -6.66
CA GLU A 280 -16.49 -8.81 -7.26
C GLU A 280 -17.60 -7.78 -7.53
N ASP A 281 -17.87 -6.89 -6.56
CA ASP A 281 -18.82 -5.76 -6.69
C ASP A 281 -18.46 -4.81 -7.86
N ARG A 282 -17.20 -4.83 -8.32
CA ARG A 282 -16.67 -4.02 -9.42
C ARG A 282 -16.49 -4.82 -10.71
N ALA A 283 -16.94 -6.07 -10.74
CA ALA A 283 -16.71 -7.02 -11.83
C ALA A 283 -15.21 -7.17 -12.18
N LEU A 284 -14.35 -7.08 -11.17
CA LEU A 284 -12.90 -7.29 -11.28
C LEU A 284 -12.53 -8.65 -10.69
N PRO A 285 -11.67 -9.44 -11.35
CA PRO A 285 -11.22 -10.70 -10.78
C PRO A 285 -10.33 -10.47 -9.56
N MET A 286 -10.35 -11.39 -8.61
CA MET A 286 -9.38 -11.40 -7.51
C MET A 286 -7.96 -11.47 -8.06
N ILE A 287 -7.04 -10.76 -7.41
CA ILE A 287 -5.62 -10.83 -7.74
C ILE A 287 -5.09 -12.24 -7.43
N PRO A 288 -4.45 -12.94 -8.39
CA PRO A 288 -4.05 -14.31 -8.15
C PRO A 288 -2.89 -14.39 -7.17
N ALA A 289 -3.03 -15.27 -6.19
CA ALA A 289 -1.96 -15.68 -5.29
C ALA A 289 -0.75 -16.21 -6.07
N TRP A 290 0.46 -16.01 -5.54
CA TRP A 290 1.61 -16.73 -6.08
C TRP A 290 1.45 -18.22 -5.80
N LYS A 291 1.61 -19.03 -6.85
CA LYS A 291 1.64 -20.50 -6.72
C LYS A 291 2.99 -20.97 -6.19
N THR A 292 4.05 -20.35 -6.69
CA THR A 292 5.44 -20.48 -6.24
C THR A 292 6.04 -19.10 -6.10
N LEU A 293 7.02 -18.92 -5.21
CA LEU A 293 7.69 -17.64 -5.08
C LEU A 293 8.39 -17.24 -6.39
N PRO A 294 8.23 -15.99 -6.88
CA PRO A 294 8.90 -15.55 -8.10
C PRO A 294 10.42 -15.60 -7.96
N LYS A 295 11.07 -16.10 -9.01
CA LYS A 295 12.54 -16.22 -9.02
C LYS A 295 13.20 -14.84 -9.14
N PRO A 296 14.49 -14.71 -8.79
CA PRO A 296 15.21 -13.43 -8.88
C PRO A 296 15.26 -12.85 -10.31
N ASP A 297 15.15 -13.70 -11.33
CA ASP A 297 15.15 -13.37 -12.76
C ASP A 297 13.73 -13.30 -13.36
N ASP A 298 12.68 -13.33 -12.54
CA ASP A 298 11.30 -13.19 -12.99
C ASP A 298 11.02 -11.74 -13.43
N GLU A 299 10.88 -11.52 -14.73
CA GLU A 299 10.61 -10.20 -15.31
C GLU A 299 9.22 -9.66 -14.97
N GLN A 300 8.26 -10.54 -14.66
CA GLN A 300 6.90 -10.14 -14.28
C GLN A 300 6.82 -9.67 -12.84
N TYR A 301 7.63 -10.26 -11.96
CA TYR A 301 7.68 -9.95 -10.54
C TYR A 301 9.11 -9.55 -10.12
N PRO A 302 9.61 -8.42 -10.65
CA PRO A 302 10.98 -8.01 -10.39
C PRO A 302 11.18 -7.73 -8.91
N VAL A 303 12.30 -8.19 -8.36
CA VAL A 303 12.75 -7.71 -7.06
C VAL A 303 13.18 -6.26 -7.26
N GLY A 304 12.60 -5.32 -6.50
CA GLY A 304 12.94 -3.91 -6.61
C GLY A 304 14.45 -3.66 -6.49
N PRO A 305 14.94 -2.49 -6.94
CA PRO A 305 16.37 -2.15 -6.84
C PRO A 305 16.86 -2.37 -5.41
N LYS A 306 18.18 -2.57 -5.21
CA LYS A 306 18.81 -2.68 -3.87
C LYS A 306 18.47 -1.44 -3.03
N GLY A 307 17.30 -1.47 -2.41
CA GLY A 307 16.54 -0.31 -1.99
C GLY A 307 16.56 -0.22 -0.48
N SER A 308 17.24 0.81 0.01
CA SER A 308 17.99 0.87 1.28
C SER A 308 19.19 -0.09 1.30
N ALA A 309 20.37 0.41 1.70
CA ALA A 309 21.55 -0.43 1.96
C ALA A 309 21.26 -1.55 2.99
N GLU A 310 20.22 -1.35 3.81
CA GLU A 310 19.76 -2.22 4.89
C GLU A 310 19.02 -3.47 4.40
N LEU A 311 18.42 -3.45 3.19
CA LEU A 311 17.71 -4.60 2.62
C LEU A 311 18.53 -5.37 1.56
N GLY A 312 19.83 -5.07 1.45
CA GLY A 312 20.70 -5.67 0.43
C GLY A 312 20.75 -7.21 0.49
N GLY A 313 20.77 -7.79 1.69
CA GLY A 313 20.81 -9.24 1.91
C GLY A 313 19.54 -9.95 1.44
N VAL A 314 18.37 -9.52 1.94
CA VAL A 314 17.06 -10.14 1.62
C VAL A 314 16.66 -10.01 0.15
N LYS A 315 17.18 -9.00 -0.56
CA LYS A 315 16.97 -8.81 -2.00
C LYS A 315 17.92 -9.62 -2.88
N SER A 316 18.93 -10.26 -2.32
CA SER A 316 19.93 -11.01 -3.10
C SER A 316 19.36 -12.28 -3.75
N THR A 317 19.94 -12.70 -4.86
CA THR A 317 19.72 -14.02 -5.47
C THR A 317 20.09 -15.15 -4.50
N GLU A 318 21.14 -14.90 -3.71
CA GLU A 318 21.64 -15.78 -2.67
C GLU A 318 20.58 -16.10 -1.62
N TYR A 319 20.01 -15.08 -1.00
CA TYR A 319 18.94 -15.25 -0.01
C TYR A 319 17.73 -16.01 -0.57
N PHE A 320 17.36 -15.77 -1.83
CA PHE A 320 16.26 -16.50 -2.44
C PHE A 320 16.55 -18.01 -2.53
N TYR A 321 17.65 -18.38 -3.17
CA TYR A 321 17.93 -19.79 -3.40
C TYR A 321 18.40 -20.52 -2.16
N ALA A 322 19.19 -19.89 -1.30
CA ALA A 322 19.71 -20.50 -0.08
C ALA A 322 18.69 -20.53 1.07
N THR A 323 17.72 -19.62 1.10
CA THR A 323 16.76 -19.52 2.22
C THR A 323 15.31 -19.65 1.76
N GLN A 324 14.77 -18.68 1.00
CA GLN A 324 13.33 -18.66 0.72
C GLN A 324 12.84 -19.88 -0.06
N SER A 325 13.58 -20.32 -1.08
CA SER A 325 13.18 -21.46 -1.91
C SER A 325 13.23 -22.80 -1.14
N ILE A 326 14.15 -22.92 -0.18
CA ILE A 326 14.26 -24.09 0.71
C ILE A 326 13.11 -24.09 1.71
N LEU A 327 12.83 -22.94 2.34
CA LEU A 327 11.71 -22.77 3.27
C LEU A 327 10.36 -22.97 2.58
N GLU A 328 10.16 -22.45 1.37
CA GLU A 328 8.94 -22.66 0.58
C GLU A 328 8.65 -24.17 0.40
N LYS A 329 9.66 -24.94 -0.06
CA LYS A 329 9.52 -26.39 -0.24
C LYS A 329 9.24 -27.10 1.08
N ALA A 330 9.97 -26.75 2.13
CA ALA A 330 9.79 -27.33 3.45
C ALA A 330 8.36 -27.07 3.96
N TYR A 331 7.88 -25.83 3.84
CA TYR A 331 6.57 -25.40 4.34
C TYR A 331 5.39 -25.94 3.54
N GLN A 332 5.60 -26.50 2.35
CA GLN A 332 4.57 -27.21 1.59
C GLN A 332 4.59 -28.73 1.85
N SER A 333 5.59 -29.24 2.57
CA SER A 333 5.82 -30.67 2.72
C SER A 333 5.11 -31.27 3.93
N ARG A 334 4.36 -32.37 3.70
CA ARG A 334 3.74 -33.17 4.79
C ARG A 334 4.78 -33.62 5.82
N THR A 335 5.96 -34.02 5.35
CA THR A 335 7.16 -34.36 6.13
C THR A 335 8.38 -33.81 5.41
N VAL A 336 9.34 -33.24 6.13
CA VAL A 336 10.56 -32.68 5.52
C VAL A 336 11.53 -33.79 5.10
N ASP A 337 11.93 -33.77 3.82
CA ASP A 337 13.06 -34.56 3.30
C ASP A 337 14.32 -33.67 3.29
N LEU A 338 15.13 -33.80 4.35
CA LEU A 338 16.36 -33.03 4.51
C LEU A 338 17.36 -33.28 3.38
N ASP A 339 17.45 -34.51 2.88
CA ASP A 339 18.44 -34.87 1.87
C ASP A 339 18.04 -34.32 0.49
N ALA A 340 16.74 -34.28 0.18
CA ALA A 340 16.24 -33.60 -1.02
C ALA A 340 16.53 -32.10 -0.98
N LEU A 341 16.22 -31.43 0.14
CA LEU A 341 16.51 -30.01 0.31
C LEU A 341 18.02 -29.71 0.26
N ALA A 342 18.84 -30.56 0.88
CA ALA A 342 20.30 -30.43 0.85
C ALA A 342 20.86 -30.57 -0.57
N LYS A 343 20.32 -31.50 -1.38
CA LYS A 343 20.70 -31.65 -2.80
C LYS A 343 20.36 -30.41 -3.61
N ASP A 344 19.20 -29.81 -3.38
CA ASP A 344 18.78 -28.58 -4.05
C ASP A 344 19.72 -27.40 -3.73
N LEU A 345 20.01 -27.20 -2.44
CA LEU A 345 20.93 -26.16 -1.99
C LEU A 345 22.34 -26.39 -2.52
N HIS A 346 22.87 -27.61 -2.42
CA HIS A 346 24.16 -27.98 -2.96
C HIS A 346 24.24 -27.73 -4.47
N ALA A 347 23.21 -28.09 -5.23
CA ALA A 347 23.16 -27.84 -6.67
C ALA A 347 23.21 -26.34 -6.99
N TYR A 348 22.54 -25.49 -6.20
CA TYR A 348 22.65 -24.03 -6.33
C TYR A 348 24.08 -23.55 -6.04
N ARG A 349 24.66 -23.95 -4.90
CA ARG A 349 26.02 -23.59 -4.47
C ARG A 349 27.09 -23.97 -5.50
N MET A 350 26.96 -25.15 -6.11
CA MET A 350 27.87 -25.63 -7.17
C MET A 350 27.81 -24.77 -8.44
N ARG A 351 26.66 -24.15 -8.75
CA ARG A 351 26.50 -23.26 -9.92
C ARG A 351 27.05 -21.86 -9.66
N THR A 352 26.94 -21.34 -8.44
CA THR A 352 27.28 -19.94 -8.14
C THR A 352 28.72 -19.71 -7.71
N LYS A 353 29.49 -20.77 -7.38
CA LYS A 353 30.96 -20.75 -7.13
C LYS A 353 31.44 -19.50 -6.38
N ALA A 354 30.79 -19.15 -5.27
CA ALA A 354 31.04 -17.88 -4.59
C ALA A 354 32.51 -17.70 -4.17
N ASP A 355 33.25 -18.77 -3.79
CA ASP A 355 34.58 -18.60 -3.16
C ASP A 355 35.65 -19.66 -3.51
N ASN A 356 35.70 -20.20 -4.73
CA ASN A 356 36.72 -21.21 -5.14
C ASN A 356 36.80 -22.50 -4.28
N GLN A 357 35.91 -22.69 -3.30
CA GLN A 357 35.72 -23.95 -2.59
C GLN A 357 34.59 -24.73 -3.27
N ASN A 358 34.77 -26.05 -3.43
CA ASN A 358 33.71 -26.95 -3.87
C ASN A 358 32.88 -27.34 -2.64
N PRO A 359 31.71 -26.74 -2.39
CA PRO A 359 30.90 -27.05 -1.23
C PRO A 359 30.44 -28.50 -1.31
N THR A 360 30.50 -29.21 -0.20
CA THR A 360 30.08 -30.60 -0.08
C THR A 360 28.59 -30.71 0.18
N LEU A 361 27.98 -31.84 -0.17
CA LEU A 361 26.59 -32.13 0.19
C LEU A 361 26.37 -32.13 1.72
N ALA A 362 27.39 -32.50 2.50
CA ALA A 362 27.33 -32.49 3.96
C ALA A 362 27.21 -31.07 4.53
N GLU A 363 27.95 -30.11 3.97
CA GLU A 363 27.85 -28.69 4.35
C GLU A 363 26.46 -28.12 4.00
N ALA A 364 25.96 -28.41 2.80
CA ALA A 364 24.60 -28.00 2.42
C ALA A 364 23.53 -28.62 3.34
N ARG A 365 23.70 -29.89 3.73
CA ARG A 365 22.80 -30.55 4.68
C ARG A 365 22.80 -29.87 6.05
N ALA A 366 23.98 -29.50 6.55
CA ALA A 366 24.09 -28.77 7.83
C ALA A 366 23.45 -27.37 7.76
N GLU A 367 23.55 -26.68 6.62
CA GLU A 367 22.87 -25.39 6.40
C GLU A 367 21.34 -25.57 6.38
N VAL A 368 20.82 -26.58 5.68
CA VAL A 368 19.39 -26.91 5.68
C VAL A 368 18.89 -27.26 7.08
N GLU A 369 19.66 -28.03 7.86
CA GLU A 369 19.29 -28.36 9.24
C GLU A 369 19.15 -27.12 10.13
N GLN A 370 20.01 -26.11 9.94
CA GLN A 370 19.87 -24.82 10.63
C GLN A 370 18.61 -24.07 10.18
N LEU A 371 18.28 -24.10 8.88
CA LEU A 371 17.05 -23.48 8.37
C LEU A 371 15.78 -24.14 8.89
N MET A 372 15.84 -25.42 9.27
CA MET A 372 14.71 -26.14 9.87
C MET A 372 14.50 -25.82 11.35
N GLU A 373 15.36 -25.04 11.99
CA GLU A 373 15.11 -24.46 13.31
C GLU A 373 15.25 -22.93 13.24
N PRO A 374 14.39 -22.25 12.45
CA PRO A 374 14.52 -20.81 12.23
C PRO A 374 14.21 -20.00 13.50
N ILE A 375 13.52 -20.61 14.45
CA ILE A 375 13.17 -20.07 15.75
C ILE A 375 13.76 -21.00 16.82
N PRO A 376 14.55 -20.50 17.78
CA PRO A 376 15.13 -21.32 18.83
C PRO A 376 14.09 -22.14 19.58
N GLY A 377 14.27 -23.47 19.60
CA GLY A 377 13.38 -24.39 20.31
C GLY A 377 12.10 -24.75 19.56
N LEU A 378 11.92 -24.28 18.32
CA LEU A 378 10.82 -24.62 17.42
C LEU A 378 11.39 -25.19 16.10
N LYS A 379 11.72 -26.49 16.15
CA LYS A 379 12.20 -27.23 14.98
C LYS A 379 11.04 -27.64 14.07
N TYR A 380 11.13 -27.25 12.82
CA TYR A 380 10.22 -27.63 11.75
C TYR A 380 10.61 -28.99 11.15
N ILE A 381 9.68 -29.94 11.18
CA ILE A 381 9.87 -31.32 10.66
C ILE A 381 8.86 -31.68 9.56
N GLY A 382 7.98 -30.75 9.21
CA GLY A 382 6.88 -30.95 8.26
C GLY A 382 5.54 -30.55 8.84
N LEU A 383 4.52 -30.54 7.98
CA LEU A 383 3.17 -30.11 8.34
C LEU A 383 2.41 -31.11 9.22
N LYS A 384 2.70 -32.42 9.10
CA LYS A 384 1.97 -33.46 9.86
C LYS A 384 2.26 -33.34 11.36
N GLY A 385 1.21 -33.12 12.17
CA GLY A 385 1.28 -33.06 13.63
C GLY A 385 1.74 -31.71 14.20
N LEU A 386 2.21 -30.80 13.34
CA LEU A 386 2.49 -29.41 13.69
C LEU A 386 1.16 -28.69 14.00
N SER A 387 1.07 -27.95 15.11
CA SER A 387 -0.13 -27.15 15.36
C SER A 387 -0.27 -26.04 14.31
N LEU A 388 -1.51 -25.61 14.02
CA LEU A 388 -1.72 -24.53 13.06
C LEU A 388 -1.13 -23.20 13.57
N SER A 389 -1.12 -22.99 14.89
CA SER A 389 -0.47 -21.83 15.50
C SER A 389 1.05 -21.85 15.37
N ASP A 390 1.71 -23.00 15.59
CA ASP A 390 3.16 -23.10 15.37
C ASP A 390 3.50 -22.81 13.90
N TYR A 391 2.69 -23.35 12.99
CA TYR A 391 2.88 -23.14 11.57
C TYR A 391 2.66 -21.68 11.14
N GLY A 392 1.57 -21.06 11.61
CA GLY A 392 1.27 -19.65 11.34
C GLY A 392 2.36 -18.73 11.87
N HIS A 393 2.89 -19.01 13.07
CA HIS A 393 3.97 -18.23 13.65
C HIS A 393 5.32 -18.42 12.91
N LEU A 394 5.64 -19.66 12.50
CA LEU A 394 6.79 -19.92 11.64
C LEU A 394 6.67 -19.16 10.31
N LEU A 395 5.49 -19.15 9.69
CA LEU A 395 5.24 -18.39 8.46
C LEU A 395 5.46 -16.89 8.68
N GLU A 396 4.82 -16.31 9.70
CA GLU A 396 4.90 -14.89 10.07
C GLU A 396 6.36 -14.44 10.26
N MET A 397 7.11 -15.14 11.11
CA MET A 397 8.46 -14.73 11.53
C MET A 397 9.58 -15.10 10.55
N THR A 398 9.28 -15.77 9.44
CA THR A 398 10.30 -16.20 8.47
C THR A 398 10.00 -15.72 7.06
N ILE A 399 9.26 -16.51 6.27
CA ILE A 399 9.10 -16.29 4.85
C ILE A 399 8.21 -15.09 4.57
N HIS A 400 7.16 -14.86 5.39
CA HIS A 400 6.27 -13.70 5.26
C HIS A 400 7.04 -12.38 5.34
N ASP A 401 7.78 -12.16 6.43
CA ASP A 401 8.55 -10.93 6.64
C ASP A 401 9.62 -10.74 5.55
N GLY A 402 10.27 -11.85 5.15
CA GLY A 402 11.24 -11.85 4.06
C GLY A 402 10.64 -11.45 2.71
N LEU A 403 9.39 -11.83 2.42
CA LEU A 403 8.68 -11.47 1.20
C LEU A 403 8.31 -9.99 1.18
N HIS A 404 7.80 -9.45 2.28
CA HIS A 404 7.55 -8.01 2.41
C HIS A 404 8.81 -7.18 2.13
N ALA A 405 9.94 -7.56 2.75
CA ALA A 405 11.21 -6.86 2.59
C ALA A 405 11.85 -7.05 1.20
N ARG A 406 11.80 -8.27 0.65
CA ARG A 406 12.33 -8.57 -0.68
C ARG A 406 11.61 -7.77 -1.76
N TYR A 407 10.28 -7.76 -1.73
CA TYR A 407 9.48 -7.16 -2.78
C TYR A 407 9.11 -5.69 -2.52
N ALA A 408 9.52 -5.09 -1.40
CA ALA A 408 9.41 -3.66 -1.20
C ALA A 408 10.23 -2.86 -2.22
N PHE A 409 9.58 -1.97 -2.95
CA PHE A 409 10.25 -0.98 -3.80
C PHE A 409 10.60 0.28 -2.98
N ASN A 410 11.47 1.13 -3.53
CA ASN A 410 11.97 2.35 -2.88
C ASN A 410 10.82 3.31 -2.52
N GLY A 411 10.25 3.13 -1.34
CA GLY A 411 9.52 4.15 -0.59
C GLY A 411 10.41 4.66 0.53
N ALA A 412 10.42 5.96 0.77
CA ALA A 412 10.98 6.48 2.01
C ALA A 412 10.13 5.93 3.17
N ALA A 413 10.75 5.17 4.06
CA ALA A 413 10.13 4.78 5.31
C ALA A 413 9.53 6.01 5.98
N ARG A 414 8.31 5.89 6.52
CA ARG A 414 7.78 6.97 7.34
C ARG A 414 8.70 7.11 8.56
N PRO A 415 9.15 8.33 8.90
CA PRO A 415 9.99 8.55 10.06
C PRO A 415 9.39 7.97 11.34
N ALA A 416 10.23 7.54 12.28
CA ALA A 416 9.77 6.92 13.52
C ALA A 416 8.93 7.87 14.38
N ASP A 417 9.19 9.17 14.30
CA ASP A 417 8.42 10.21 14.97
C ASP A 417 7.07 10.47 14.31
N ALA A 418 6.88 10.11 13.03
CA ALA A 418 5.65 10.27 12.26
C ALA A 418 4.59 9.17 12.55
N ASP A 419 4.48 8.76 13.81
CA ASP A 419 3.53 7.78 14.36
C ASP A 419 2.05 7.98 13.90
N PRO A 420 1.39 6.97 13.31
CA PRO A 420 0.04 7.12 12.76
C PRO A 420 -1.05 7.35 13.81
N LEU A 421 -0.81 7.00 15.09
CA LEU A 421 -1.81 7.24 16.15
C LEU A 421 -1.75 8.66 16.70
N ASP A 422 -0.65 9.37 16.47
CA ASP A 422 -0.52 10.77 16.86
C ASP A 422 -1.18 11.67 15.81
N ARG A 423 -2.50 11.84 15.98
CA ARG A 423 -3.33 12.68 15.10
C ARG A 423 -2.96 14.16 15.15
N SER A 424 -2.19 14.61 16.13
CA SER A 424 -1.72 16.00 16.18
C SER A 424 -0.73 16.31 15.05
N MET A 425 -0.06 15.28 14.51
CA MET A 425 0.87 15.41 13.39
C MET A 425 0.21 15.29 12.02
N TRP A 426 -1.11 15.06 11.94
CA TRP A 426 -1.85 14.94 10.69
C TRP A 426 -2.08 16.30 10.03
N THR A 427 -0.98 17.00 9.72
CA THR A 427 -1.02 18.18 8.87
C THR A 427 -1.43 17.77 7.45
N LYS A 428 -1.77 18.75 6.61
CA LYS A 428 -2.09 18.47 5.20
C LYS A 428 -0.92 17.79 4.48
N GLU A 429 0.31 18.14 4.87
CA GLU A 429 1.54 17.59 4.33
C GLU A 429 1.73 16.13 4.77
N TRP A 430 1.44 15.79 6.03
CA TRP A 430 1.51 14.42 6.52
C TRP A 430 0.49 13.53 5.82
N ILE A 431 -0.77 13.98 5.72
CA ILE A 431 -1.83 13.23 5.05
C ILE A 431 -1.48 13.05 3.57
N LYS A 432 -0.95 14.09 2.92
CA LYS A 432 -0.48 14.00 1.53
C LYS A 432 0.69 13.03 1.37
N ALA A 433 1.60 12.96 2.35
CA ALA A 433 2.78 12.10 2.29
C ALA A 433 2.46 10.62 2.55
N TYR A 434 1.56 10.32 3.50
CA TYR A 434 1.37 8.97 4.03
C TYR A 434 -0.07 8.42 3.90
N GLY A 435 -1.06 9.30 3.72
CA GLY A 435 -2.45 8.89 3.51
C GLY A 435 -2.78 8.53 2.06
N ASP A 436 -1.99 9.01 1.10
CA ASP A 436 -2.23 8.79 -0.34
C ASP A 436 -1.97 7.33 -0.76
N THR A 437 -2.68 6.87 -1.79
CA THR A 437 -2.47 5.60 -2.49
C THR A 437 -1.04 5.35 -2.98
N SER A 438 -0.23 6.41 -3.14
CA SER A 438 1.19 6.31 -3.49
C SER A 438 2.09 5.92 -2.31
N TYR A 439 1.61 6.01 -1.08
CA TYR A 439 2.31 5.47 0.09
C TYR A 439 1.84 4.04 0.36
N ASP A 440 2.55 3.10 -0.26
CA ASP A 440 2.26 1.65 -0.32
C ASP A 440 3.49 0.80 0.04
N TRP A 441 4.33 1.31 0.95
CA TRP A 441 5.58 0.68 1.30
C TRP A 441 5.33 -0.70 1.95
N LEU A 442 5.74 -1.77 1.27
CA LEU A 442 5.46 -3.15 1.71
C LEU A 442 6.01 -3.49 3.09
N THR A 443 7.03 -2.77 3.56
CA THR A 443 7.58 -2.93 4.91
C THR A 443 7.07 -1.85 5.88
N ASP A 444 5.84 -1.35 5.75
CA ASP A 444 5.10 -0.64 6.81
C ASP A 444 3.64 -1.13 6.80
N THR A 445 3.08 -1.68 7.89
CA THR A 445 1.70 -2.20 7.96
C THR A 445 0.71 -1.08 7.88
N PHE A 446 1.12 0.16 8.16
CA PHE A 446 0.30 1.31 7.84
C PHE A 446 0.04 1.44 6.33
N SER A 447 0.83 0.82 5.45
CA SER A 447 0.70 0.97 3.99
C SER A 447 0.85 -0.29 3.16
N SER A 448 1.34 -1.41 3.70
CA SER A 448 1.71 -2.58 2.91
C SER A 448 0.54 -3.16 2.14
N HIS A 449 -0.63 -3.24 2.77
CA HIS A 449 -1.91 -3.66 2.18
C HIS A 449 -2.48 -2.73 1.09
N VAL A 450 -1.86 -1.57 0.84
CA VAL A 450 -2.18 -0.73 -0.33
C VAL A 450 -1.49 -1.27 -1.58
N HIS A 451 -0.36 -1.96 -1.42
CA HIS A 451 0.42 -2.49 -2.53
C HIS A 451 -0.22 -3.79 -3.06
N PRO A 452 -0.53 -3.93 -4.36
CA PRO A 452 -1.16 -5.13 -4.89
C PRO A 452 -0.43 -6.44 -4.59
N TRP A 453 0.92 -6.44 -4.59
CA TRP A 453 1.69 -7.63 -4.22
C TRP A 453 1.52 -8.10 -2.78
N PHE A 454 1.04 -7.27 -1.87
CA PHE A 454 0.60 -7.71 -0.55
C PHE A 454 -0.35 -8.89 -0.68
N TYR A 455 -1.37 -8.79 -1.54
CA TYR A 455 -2.37 -9.82 -1.70
C TYR A 455 -1.86 -11.04 -2.47
N ARG A 456 -0.79 -10.91 -3.27
CA ARG A 456 -0.10 -12.07 -3.87
C ARG A 456 0.68 -12.85 -2.82
N ILE A 457 1.40 -12.15 -1.95
CA ILE A 457 2.14 -12.70 -0.81
C ILE A 457 1.15 -13.38 0.15
N HIS A 458 0.13 -12.65 0.56
CA HIS A 458 -0.87 -13.15 1.51
C HIS A 458 -1.75 -14.23 0.94
N GLY A 459 -2.05 -14.22 -0.36
CA GLY A 459 -2.68 -15.35 -1.03
C GLY A 459 -1.79 -16.61 -1.04
N TRP A 460 -0.46 -16.45 -1.20
CA TRP A 460 0.48 -17.57 -1.05
C TRP A 460 0.49 -18.08 0.40
N VAL A 461 0.51 -17.19 1.40
CA VAL A 461 0.42 -17.56 2.83
C VAL A 461 -0.89 -18.28 3.12
N ASP A 462 -2.02 -17.78 2.63
CA ASP A 462 -3.34 -18.38 2.84
C ASP A 462 -3.44 -19.79 2.25
N ASN A 463 -2.88 -20.00 1.06
CA ASN A 463 -2.82 -21.32 0.44
C ASN A 463 -2.07 -22.36 1.29
N ARG A 464 -1.12 -21.92 2.14
CA ARG A 464 -0.43 -22.81 3.07
C ARG A 464 -1.35 -23.44 4.11
N ILE A 465 -2.47 -22.80 4.44
CA ILE A 465 -3.49 -23.39 5.31
C ILE A 465 -4.04 -24.66 4.66
N ASN A 466 -4.25 -24.68 3.34
CA ASN A 466 -4.74 -25.86 2.64
C ASN A 466 -3.70 -26.99 2.63
N ASP A 467 -2.42 -26.66 2.48
CA ASP A 467 -1.33 -27.65 2.60
C ASP A 467 -1.32 -28.27 4.01
N TRP A 468 -1.47 -27.44 5.05
CA TRP A 468 -1.54 -27.90 6.44
C TRP A 468 -2.77 -28.76 6.71
N LEU A 469 -3.95 -28.35 6.22
CA LEU A 469 -5.20 -29.12 6.36
C LEU A 469 -5.04 -30.50 5.73
N ALA A 470 -4.55 -30.56 4.49
CA ALA A 470 -4.32 -31.82 3.79
C ALA A 470 -3.30 -32.71 4.50
N ALA A 471 -2.23 -32.13 5.04
CA ALA A 471 -1.26 -32.89 5.84
C ALA A 471 -1.86 -33.43 7.14
N ASN A 472 -2.80 -32.72 7.76
CA ASN A 472 -3.44 -33.09 9.02
C ASN A 472 -4.81 -33.76 8.86
N ASP A 473 -5.10 -34.24 7.64
CA ASP A 473 -6.29 -35.00 7.27
C ASP A 473 -7.63 -34.23 7.49
N TYR A 474 -7.56 -32.89 7.41
CA TYR A 474 -8.71 -31.99 7.31
C TYR A 474 -9.01 -31.60 5.86
N ARG A 475 -10.25 -31.19 5.59
CA ARG A 475 -10.71 -30.71 4.28
C ARG A 475 -11.12 -29.25 4.28
N SER A 476 -11.52 -28.73 5.43
CA SER A 476 -11.95 -27.35 5.59
C SER A 476 -11.56 -26.83 6.97
N ILE A 477 -11.70 -25.53 7.15
CA ILE A 477 -11.46 -24.83 8.40
C ILE A 477 -12.51 -23.75 8.57
N GLY A 478 -12.99 -23.55 9.80
CA GLY A 478 -14.04 -22.58 10.09
C GLY A 478 -14.29 -22.41 11.58
N SER A 479 -15.29 -21.59 11.89
CA SER A 479 -15.85 -21.48 13.23
C SER A 479 -16.45 -22.82 13.70
N LYS A 480 -16.71 -22.90 15.00
CA LYS A 480 -17.40 -24.06 15.59
C LYS A 480 -18.75 -24.34 14.91
N ALA A 481 -19.49 -23.28 14.57
CA ALA A 481 -20.80 -23.40 13.93
C ALA A 481 -20.69 -23.90 12.48
N GLU A 482 -19.74 -23.37 11.71
CA GLU A 482 -19.49 -23.80 10.33
C GLU A 482 -19.02 -25.25 10.27
N CYS A 483 -18.08 -25.65 11.13
CA CYS A 483 -17.60 -27.02 11.16
C CYS A 483 -18.64 -28.03 11.68
N ALA A 484 -19.59 -27.61 12.53
CA ALA A 484 -20.68 -28.48 12.96
C ALA A 484 -21.62 -28.90 11.81
N GLN A 485 -21.62 -28.13 10.71
CA GLN A 485 -22.40 -28.40 9.50
C GLN A 485 -21.57 -29.08 8.39
N ALA A 486 -20.27 -29.23 8.58
CA ALA A 486 -19.38 -29.78 7.58
C ALA A 486 -19.55 -31.30 7.43
N VAL A 487 -19.71 -31.76 6.18
CA VAL A 487 -19.79 -33.19 5.85
C VAL A 487 -18.40 -33.86 5.91
N GLN A 488 -17.35 -33.08 5.66
CA GLN A 488 -15.96 -33.54 5.67
C GLN A 488 -15.24 -33.08 6.96
N PRO A 489 -14.11 -33.71 7.34
CA PRO A 489 -13.33 -33.28 8.50
C PRO A 489 -12.99 -31.79 8.43
N CYS A 490 -13.47 -31.03 9.41
CA CYS A 490 -13.31 -29.59 9.50
C CYS A 490 -12.52 -29.23 10.75
N TYR A 491 -11.43 -28.47 10.58
CA TYR A 491 -10.68 -27.93 11.69
C TYR A 491 -11.42 -26.70 12.23
N VAL A 492 -11.75 -26.72 13.53
CA VAL A 492 -12.30 -25.53 14.17
C VAL A 492 -11.14 -24.62 14.55
N TRP A 493 -11.19 -23.35 14.16
CA TRP A 493 -10.19 -22.38 14.58
C TRP A 493 -9.97 -22.42 16.10
N LEU A 494 -8.70 -22.37 16.49
CA LEU A 494 -8.23 -22.42 17.86
C LEU A 494 -8.67 -23.67 18.66
N SER A 495 -9.04 -24.76 18.00
CA SER A 495 -9.53 -25.97 18.69
C SER A 495 -8.44 -26.84 19.30
N ASP A 496 -7.16 -26.58 19.01
CA ASP A 496 -6.05 -27.34 19.57
C ASP A 496 -5.93 -27.12 21.09
N SER A 497 -6.09 -28.20 21.85
CA SER A 497 -5.99 -28.19 23.31
C SER A 497 -4.56 -27.95 23.81
N ARG A 498 -3.54 -28.01 22.94
CA ARG A 498 -2.14 -27.75 23.30
C ARG A 498 -1.85 -26.27 23.54
N TYR A 499 -2.77 -25.37 23.21
CA TYR A 499 -2.52 -23.94 23.32
C TYR A 499 -2.38 -23.44 24.76
N VAL A 500 -1.20 -22.89 25.06
CA VAL A 500 -0.84 -22.35 26.36
C VAL A 500 -1.36 -20.92 26.42
N ASN A 501 -2.50 -20.71 27.07
CA ASN A 501 -3.23 -19.44 27.19
C ASN A 501 -4.04 -19.04 25.95
N LYS A 502 -4.90 -19.94 25.47
CA LYS A 502 -5.97 -19.58 24.54
C LYS A 502 -6.84 -18.49 25.19
N GLY A 503 -6.79 -17.27 24.64
CA GLY A 503 -7.61 -16.14 25.10
C GLY A 503 -9.08 -16.34 24.75
N SER A 504 -9.47 -15.95 23.53
CA SER A 504 -10.81 -16.17 22.96
C SER A 504 -10.91 -17.52 22.24
N ASP A 505 -12.13 -18.08 22.14
CA ASP A 505 -12.44 -19.21 21.26
C ASP A 505 -12.47 -18.84 19.77
N GLU A 506 -12.47 -17.55 19.46
CA GLU A 506 -12.44 -17.02 18.11
C GLU A 506 -11.06 -16.40 17.80
N PRO A 507 -10.53 -16.62 16.58
CA PRO A 507 -9.38 -15.86 16.08
C PRO A 507 -9.65 -14.36 16.08
N TRP A 508 -8.58 -13.59 16.22
CA TRP A 508 -8.67 -12.15 16.41
C TRP A 508 -8.22 -11.37 15.18
N GLU A 509 -9.11 -10.53 14.68
CA GLU A 509 -8.83 -9.56 13.59
C GLU A 509 -8.96 -8.10 14.04
N GLY A 510 -8.98 -7.86 15.36
CA GLY A 510 -9.29 -6.55 15.93
C GLY A 510 -10.80 -6.34 16.12
N PRO A 511 -11.21 -5.16 16.65
CA PRO A 511 -12.61 -4.86 16.86
C PRO A 511 -13.33 -4.71 15.52
N VAL A 512 -14.36 -5.53 15.31
CA VAL A 512 -15.23 -5.47 14.14
C VAL A 512 -16.45 -4.61 14.48
N VAL A 513 -16.72 -3.58 13.69
CA VAL A 513 -17.94 -2.78 13.76
C VAL A 513 -19.04 -3.53 13.02
N ALA A 514 -20.20 -3.70 13.66
CA ALA A 514 -21.36 -4.31 13.01
C ALA A 514 -21.62 -3.64 11.66
N GLU A 515 -21.84 -4.47 10.64
CA GLU A 515 -22.11 -4.04 9.27
C GLU A 515 -23.34 -3.12 9.26
N SER A 516 -23.13 -1.80 9.14
CA SER A 516 -24.24 -0.93 8.79
C SER A 516 -24.54 -1.18 7.32
N SER A 517 -25.62 -1.90 7.03
CA SER A 517 -26.18 -2.02 5.69
C SER A 517 -26.39 -0.62 5.14
N THR A 518 -25.52 -0.18 4.23
CA THR A 518 -25.83 0.99 3.42
C THR A 518 -27.01 0.63 2.51
N PRO A 519 -27.90 1.57 2.14
CA PRO A 519 -29.05 1.29 1.28
C PRO A 519 -28.71 0.69 -0.10
N SER A 520 -27.43 0.65 -0.49
CA SER A 520 -26.94 0.03 -1.74
C SER A 520 -26.46 -1.41 -1.59
N GLY A 521 -26.51 -2.02 -0.40
CA GLY A 521 -26.06 -3.41 -0.22
C GLY A 521 -24.55 -3.63 -0.35
N THR A 522 -23.75 -2.56 -0.42
CA THR A 522 -22.28 -2.63 -0.42
C THR A 522 -21.81 -2.89 1.01
N MET A 523 -21.04 -3.96 1.20
CA MET A 523 -20.37 -4.24 2.47
C MET A 523 -19.58 -3.01 2.93
N SER A 524 -19.58 -2.73 4.23
CA SER A 524 -18.68 -1.71 4.78
C SER A 524 -17.25 -2.13 4.44
N LEU A 525 -16.64 -1.37 3.53
CA LEU A 525 -15.24 -1.49 3.09
C LEU A 525 -14.25 -1.62 4.27
N HIS A 526 -14.62 -1.07 5.43
CA HIS A 526 -13.83 -1.04 6.63
C HIS A 526 -14.66 -1.59 7.79
N ALA A 527 -14.53 -2.89 8.03
CA ALA A 527 -15.19 -3.56 9.14
C ALA A 527 -14.56 -3.20 10.49
N HIS A 528 -13.47 -2.41 10.52
CA HIS A 528 -12.74 -2.07 11.74
C HIS A 528 -12.76 -0.58 12.01
N LYS A 529 -12.89 -0.21 13.29
CA LYS A 529 -12.79 1.18 13.73
C LYS A 529 -11.39 1.45 14.28
N ALA A 530 -10.71 2.41 13.66
CA ALA A 530 -9.45 2.91 14.18
C ALA A 530 -9.62 3.43 15.62
N PRO A 531 -8.72 3.06 16.56
CA PRO A 531 -8.79 3.59 17.90
C PRO A 531 -8.48 5.09 17.89
N VAL A 532 -9.01 5.79 18.90
CA VAL A 532 -8.67 7.18 19.20
C VAL A 532 -8.09 7.19 20.60
N PHE A 533 -6.76 7.27 20.68
CA PHE A 533 -6.07 7.40 21.96
C PHE A 533 -5.88 8.88 22.32
N THR A 534 -5.86 9.18 23.63
CA THR A 534 -5.56 10.53 24.08
C THR A 534 -4.08 10.87 23.85
N PRO A 535 -3.71 12.13 23.59
CA PRO A 535 -2.33 12.50 23.24
C PRO A 535 -1.28 12.04 24.27
N ASP A 536 -1.61 12.05 25.55
CA ASP A 536 -0.75 11.55 26.62
C ASP A 536 -0.53 10.03 26.55
N VAL A 537 -1.54 9.25 26.15
CA VAL A 537 -1.41 7.79 25.96
C VAL A 537 -0.58 7.49 24.71
N VAL A 538 -0.79 8.24 23.64
CA VAL A 538 0.05 8.15 22.43
C VAL A 538 1.51 8.38 22.82
N GLU A 539 1.82 9.51 23.47
CA GLU A 539 3.18 9.81 23.90
C GLU A 539 3.75 8.74 24.84
N ALA A 540 2.97 8.30 25.84
CA ALA A 540 3.37 7.29 26.82
C ALA A 540 3.75 5.92 26.23
N THR A 541 3.18 5.61 25.06
CA THR A 541 3.34 4.34 24.36
C THR A 541 4.14 4.48 23.07
N LYS A 542 4.59 5.69 22.69
CA LYS A 542 5.31 5.95 21.44
C LYS A 542 6.57 5.08 21.29
N GLY A 543 7.33 4.89 22.37
CA GLY A 543 8.52 4.01 22.38
C GLY A 543 8.22 2.51 22.56
N LEU A 544 6.96 2.13 22.82
CA LEU A 544 6.51 0.75 22.92
C LEU A 544 6.03 0.18 21.60
N ARG A 545 5.49 1.07 20.77
CA ARG A 545 4.98 0.76 19.45
C ARG A 545 6.18 0.68 18.55
N ALA A 546 6.42 -0.51 18.02
CA ALA A 546 7.66 -0.79 17.34
C ALA A 546 7.86 0.22 16.20
N PRO A 547 9.01 0.93 16.14
CA PRO A 547 9.47 1.37 14.84
C PRO A 547 9.61 0.11 13.99
N TYR A 548 9.17 0.24 12.76
CA TYR A 548 9.04 -0.84 11.77
C TYR A 548 10.32 -1.65 11.48
N ALA A 549 11.45 -1.28 12.08
CA ALA A 549 12.71 -2.02 12.11
C ALA A 549 12.60 -3.45 12.69
N THR A 550 11.42 -3.89 13.14
CA THR A 550 11.19 -5.22 13.72
C THR A 550 10.94 -6.33 12.71
N PHE A 551 10.52 -6.04 11.47
CA PHE A 551 10.52 -7.03 10.37
C PHE A 551 11.93 -7.54 10.07
N SER A 552 12.98 -6.84 10.53
CA SER A 552 14.39 -7.10 10.23
C SER A 552 15.13 -7.89 11.32
N ARG A 553 14.53 -8.16 12.49
CA ARG A 553 15.28 -8.67 13.66
C ARG A 553 16.01 -10.01 13.43
N THR A 554 15.61 -10.78 12.43
CA THR A 554 16.15 -12.13 12.17
C THR A 554 16.29 -12.50 10.70
N LEU A 555 15.96 -11.60 9.75
CA LEU A 555 15.78 -11.99 8.35
C LEU A 555 17.05 -12.45 7.63
N VAL A 556 18.22 -12.26 8.22
CA VAL A 556 19.45 -12.79 7.64
C VAL A 556 20.22 -13.55 8.70
N ASN A 557 20.38 -14.86 8.49
CA ASN A 557 21.39 -15.63 9.20
C ASN A 557 22.71 -14.84 9.06
N PRO A 558 23.32 -14.36 10.16
CA PRO A 558 24.53 -13.55 10.09
C PRO A 558 25.67 -14.27 9.35
N LYS A 559 25.63 -15.61 9.29
CA LYS A 559 26.59 -16.44 8.55
C LYS A 559 26.38 -16.48 7.03
N LEU A 560 25.23 -16.02 6.53
CA LEU A 560 24.90 -15.97 5.09
C LEU A 560 25.12 -14.57 4.48
N VAL A 561 25.53 -13.58 5.29
CA VAL A 561 25.76 -12.17 4.87
C VAL A 561 27.25 -11.85 4.67
N HIS A 562 28.14 -12.77 5.04
CA HIS A 562 29.58 -12.56 4.99
C HIS A 562 30.26 -13.44 3.95
#